data_AF-A0A4Y9QTV1-F1
#
_entry.id   AF-A0A4Y9QTV1-F1
#
_cell.length_a   1.000
_cell.length_b   1.000
_cell.length_c   1.000
_cell.angle_alpha   90.00
_cell.angle_beta   90.00
_cell.angle_gamma   90.00
#
_symmetry.space_group_name_H-M   'P 1'
#
loop_
_entity.id
_entity.type
_entity.pdbx_description
1 polymer ?
#
loop_
_entity_poly.entity_id
_entity_poly.type
_entity_poly.pdbx_seq_one_letter_code
_entity_poly.pdbx_strand_id
1 'polypeptide(L)'
;MPAGASQKREREYLTLEKKFKQSGRYKGREDEVAARIVNKQRSQYGETRTEKQKDAAGKSPDRNLPLPEYQHMTIPQVRARLDGMAAKDIRKIRNYEAKHKNRKGLMALLERRLQMS
;
A
#
# COMPACT_ATOMS: atom_id res chain seq x y z
N MET A 1 3.70 -0.27 4.37
CA MET A 1 4.15 -0.39 2.96
C MET A 1 3.55 0.69 2.07
N PRO A 2 4.21 1.80 1.73
CA PRO A 2 3.66 2.73 0.76
C PRO A 2 3.83 2.15 -0.63
N ALA A 3 2.72 1.86 -1.28
CA ALA A 3 2.68 0.65 -2.07
C ALA A 3 2.12 0.84 -3.47
N GLY A 4 3.06 1.08 -4.38
CA GLY A 4 2.99 0.70 -5.79
C GLY A 4 4.18 -0.11 -6.28
N ALA A 5 4.81 -0.81 -5.36
CA ALA A 5 6.18 -1.22 -5.51
C ALA A 5 6.25 -2.73 -5.72
N SER A 6 7.04 -3.14 -6.72
CA SER A 6 7.48 -4.51 -6.99
C SER A 6 7.68 -5.33 -5.71
N GLN A 7 7.47 -6.66 -5.78
CA GLN A 7 7.74 -7.64 -4.72
C GLN A 7 9.08 -7.40 -4.00
N LYS A 8 10.07 -6.82 -4.71
CA LYS A 8 11.34 -6.33 -4.15
C LYS A 8 11.18 -5.33 -3.01
N ARG A 9 10.42 -4.26 -3.22
CA ARG A 9 10.24 -3.16 -2.26
C ARG A 9 9.34 -3.54 -1.08
N GLU A 10 8.42 -4.49 -1.31
CA GLU A 10 7.67 -5.13 -0.22
C GLU A 10 8.62 -5.91 0.71
N ARG A 11 9.54 -6.71 0.17
CA ARG A 11 10.53 -7.39 1.02
C ARG A 11 11.44 -6.41 1.75
N GLU A 12 11.82 -5.32 1.10
CA GLU A 12 12.72 -4.31 1.66
C GLU A 12 12.11 -3.60 2.87
N TYR A 13 10.86 -3.14 2.79
CA TYR A 13 10.20 -2.53 3.94
C TYR A 13 10.05 -3.53 5.10
N LEU A 14 9.69 -4.80 4.84
CA LEU A 14 9.50 -5.77 5.94
C LEU A 14 10.82 -5.99 6.68
N THR A 15 11.92 -5.97 5.92
CA THR A 15 13.27 -6.06 6.46
C THR A 15 13.62 -4.83 7.30
N LEU A 16 13.33 -3.62 6.80
CA LEU A 16 13.59 -2.36 7.51
C LEU A 16 12.75 -2.26 8.79
N GLU A 17 11.45 -2.55 8.71
CA GLU A 17 10.54 -2.54 9.84
C GLU A 17 11.02 -3.49 10.94
N LYS A 18 11.37 -4.74 10.58
CA LYS A 18 11.89 -5.72 11.54
C LYS A 18 13.19 -5.25 12.19
N LYS A 19 14.13 -4.68 11.42
CA LYS A 19 15.38 -4.13 11.95
C LYS A 19 15.14 -2.96 12.90
N PHE A 20 14.18 -2.09 12.60
CA PHE A 20 13.84 -0.96 13.46
C PHE A 20 13.16 -1.40 14.76
N LYS A 21 12.29 -2.41 14.70
CA LYS A 21 11.68 -3.01 15.89
C LYS A 21 12.73 -3.68 16.79
N GLN A 22 13.67 -4.41 16.19
CA GLN A 22 14.75 -5.08 16.93
C GLN A 22 15.73 -4.10 17.56
N SER A 23 16.07 -3.02 16.84
CA SER A 23 17.02 -2.01 17.35
C SER A 23 16.41 -1.00 18.31
N GLY A 24 15.08 -0.87 18.35
CA GLY A 24 14.38 0.14 19.14
C GLY A 24 14.63 1.59 18.70
N ARG A 25 15.39 1.81 17.61
CA ARG A 25 15.86 3.14 17.15
C ARG A 25 14.71 4.10 16.85
N TYR A 26 13.56 3.58 16.43
CA TYR A 26 12.40 4.36 16.02
C TYR A 26 11.13 3.88 16.75
N LYS A 27 11.22 3.69 18.08
CA LYS A 27 10.11 3.17 18.90
C LYS A 27 8.77 3.88 18.60
N GLY A 28 7.78 3.13 18.12
CA GLY A 28 6.45 3.62 17.77
C GLY A 28 6.32 4.29 16.39
N ARG A 29 7.41 4.41 15.63
CA ARG A 29 7.46 4.97 14.26
C ARG A 29 8.17 4.07 13.26
N GLU A 30 8.44 2.82 13.61
CA GLU A 30 9.23 1.89 12.80
C GLU A 30 8.62 1.68 11.41
N ASP A 31 7.31 1.50 11.36
CA ASP A 31 6.53 1.33 10.13
C ASP A 31 6.62 2.59 9.25
N GLU A 32 6.35 3.77 9.83
CA GLU A 32 6.38 5.05 9.13
C GLU A 32 7.76 5.33 8.54
N VAL A 33 8.82 5.09 9.31
CA VAL A 33 10.20 5.33 8.85
C VAL A 33 10.59 4.33 7.76
N ALA A 34 10.25 3.05 7.91
CA ALA A 34 10.47 2.04 6.86
C ALA A 34 9.72 2.41 5.57
N ALA A 35 8.46 2.86 5.70
CA ALA A 35 7.66 3.34 4.59
C ALA A 35 8.34 4.51 3.88
N ARG A 36 8.75 5.53 4.63
CA ARG A 36 9.39 6.73 4.09
C ARG A 36 10.68 6.41 3.33
N ILE A 37 11.50 5.48 3.85
CA ILE A 37 12.74 5.06 3.19
C ILE A 37 12.45 4.39 1.85
N VAL A 38 11.53 3.43 1.82
CA VAL A 38 11.17 2.73 0.57
C VAL A 38 10.56 3.68 -0.45
N ASN A 39 9.68 4.60 -0.02
CA ASN A 39 9.14 5.63 -0.92
C ASN A 39 10.22 6.52 -1.53
N LYS A 40 11.18 6.97 -0.71
CA LYS A 40 12.30 7.78 -1.17
C LYS A 40 13.09 7.02 -2.23
N GLN A 41 13.40 5.75 -2.01
CA GLN A 41 14.08 4.91 -3.00
C GLN A 41 13.26 4.76 -4.28
N ARG A 42 11.96 4.44 -4.21
CA ARG A 42 11.10 4.33 -5.40
C ARG A 42 11.11 5.61 -6.24
N SER A 43 11.10 6.77 -5.60
CA SER A 43 11.20 8.05 -6.28
C SER A 43 12.58 8.24 -6.93
N GLN A 44 13.66 7.95 -6.19
CA GLN A 44 15.03 8.07 -6.67
C GLN A 44 15.33 7.16 -7.86
N TYR A 45 14.85 5.91 -7.85
CA TYR A 45 15.01 4.95 -8.94
C TYR A 45 13.98 5.11 -10.05
N GLY A 46 13.11 6.12 -9.98
CA GLY A 46 12.11 6.39 -11.03
C GLY A 46 10.96 5.38 -11.12
N GLU A 47 10.82 4.48 -10.15
CA GLU A 47 9.78 3.43 -10.11
C GLU A 47 8.34 3.99 -10.03
N THR A 48 8.19 5.28 -9.73
CA THR A 48 6.88 5.97 -9.67
C THR A 48 6.58 6.84 -10.90
N ARG A 49 7.51 6.98 -11.86
CA ARG A 49 7.36 7.92 -12.99
C ARG A 49 6.15 7.60 -13.86
N THR A 50 5.95 6.32 -14.21
CA THR A 50 4.85 5.88 -15.06
C THR A 50 3.50 6.06 -14.38
N GLU A 51 3.39 5.78 -13.07
CA GLU A 51 2.16 6.00 -12.29
C GLU A 51 1.82 7.49 -12.28
N LYS A 52 2.80 8.36 -11.98
CA LYS A 52 2.62 9.81 -11.97
C LYS A 52 2.19 10.38 -13.33
N GLN A 53 2.73 9.86 -14.43
CA GLN A 53 2.31 10.27 -15.77
C GLN A 53 0.86 9.88 -16.07
N LYS A 54 0.43 8.68 -15.66
CA LYS A 54 -0.97 8.24 -15.80
C LYS A 54 -1.91 9.09 -14.96
N ASP A 55 -1.50 9.43 -13.74
CA ASP A 55 -2.26 10.30 -12.84
C ASP A 55 -2.42 11.70 -13.45
N ALA A 56 -1.32 12.30 -13.93
CA ALA A 56 -1.33 13.61 -14.58
C ALA A 56 -2.19 13.63 -15.86
N ALA A 57 -2.22 12.53 -16.62
CA ALA A 57 -3.08 12.36 -17.80
C ALA A 57 -4.55 12.08 -17.45
N GLY A 58 -4.92 12.04 -16.16
CA GLY A 58 -6.27 11.72 -15.70
C GLY A 58 -6.69 10.26 -15.93
N LYS A 59 -5.73 9.40 -16.30
CA LYS A 59 -5.92 7.97 -16.57
C LYS A 59 -5.52 7.11 -15.36
N SER A 60 -5.53 7.70 -14.17
CA SER A 60 -5.26 6.95 -12.94
C SER A 60 -6.31 5.86 -12.78
N PRO A 61 -5.88 4.59 -12.65
CA PRO A 61 -6.81 3.50 -12.39
C PRO A 61 -7.52 3.63 -11.02
N ASP A 62 -7.04 4.51 -10.14
CA ASP A 62 -7.66 4.80 -8.83
C ASP A 62 -8.95 5.62 -8.90
N ARG A 63 -9.20 6.36 -9.99
CA ARG A 63 -10.36 7.26 -10.09
C ARG A 63 -11.71 6.58 -9.90
N ASN A 64 -11.80 5.29 -10.18
CA ASN A 64 -13.03 4.51 -10.10
C ASN A 64 -13.17 3.68 -8.83
N LEU A 65 -12.20 3.78 -7.91
CA LEU A 65 -12.21 3.04 -6.65
C LEU A 65 -12.99 3.79 -5.56
N PRO A 66 -13.66 3.06 -4.64
CA PRO A 66 -14.28 3.64 -3.45
C PRO A 66 -13.23 4.08 -2.40
N LEU A 67 -11.98 4.24 -2.82
CA LEU A 67 -10.86 4.68 -2.02
C LEU A 67 -9.91 5.49 -2.92
N PRO A 68 -9.95 6.85 -2.86
CA PRO A 68 -9.09 7.71 -3.66
C PRO A 68 -7.61 7.49 -3.33
N GLU A 69 -6.73 7.68 -4.31
CA GLU A 69 -5.27 7.54 -4.16
C GLU A 69 -4.81 6.19 -3.57
N TYR A 70 -5.63 5.15 -3.73
CA TYR A 70 -5.41 3.81 -3.20
C TYR A 70 -4.02 3.23 -3.55
N GLN A 71 -3.53 3.51 -4.76
CA GLN A 71 -2.22 3.07 -5.23
C GLN A 71 -1.05 3.71 -4.49
N HIS A 72 -1.27 4.82 -3.79
CA HIS A 72 -0.24 5.57 -3.06
C HIS A 72 -0.29 5.30 -1.55
N MET A 73 -1.36 4.69 -1.07
CA MET A 73 -1.56 4.41 0.35
C MET A 73 -0.69 3.26 0.88
N THR A 74 -0.38 3.35 2.17
CA THR A 74 0.27 2.28 2.91
C THR A 74 -0.70 1.22 3.42
N ILE A 75 -0.26 -0.03 3.65
CA ILE A 75 -1.13 -1.04 4.31
C ILE A 75 -1.79 -0.52 5.61
N PRO A 76 -1.07 0.17 6.53
CA PRO A 76 -1.69 0.81 7.69
C PRO A 76 -2.74 1.87 7.34
N GLN A 77 -2.45 2.73 6.35
CA GLN A 77 -3.40 3.75 5.89
C GLN A 77 -4.64 3.12 5.25
N VAL A 78 -4.46 2.09 4.43
CA VAL A 78 -5.57 1.32 3.84
C VAL A 78 -6.37 0.64 4.96
N ARG A 79 -5.71 -0.01 5.93
CA ARG A 79 -6.38 -0.60 7.09
C ARG A 79 -7.27 0.41 7.81
N ALA A 80 -6.73 1.57 8.16
CA ALA A 80 -7.47 2.63 8.85
C ALA A 80 -8.67 3.14 8.03
N ARG A 81 -8.57 3.14 6.69
CA ARG A 81 -9.67 3.53 5.79
C ARG A 81 -10.71 2.43 5.58
N LEU A 82 -10.34 1.15 5.77
CA LEU A 82 -11.23 -0.01 5.65
C LEU A 82 -12.10 -0.22 6.90
N ASP A 83 -11.78 0.44 8.00
CA ASP A 83 -12.63 0.46 9.18
C ASP A 83 -13.90 1.27 8.88
N GLY A 84 -15.07 0.66 9.07
CA GLY A 84 -16.37 1.26 8.74
C GLY A 84 -16.77 1.22 7.26
N MET A 85 -15.97 0.66 6.36
CA MET A 85 -16.31 0.55 4.94
C MET A 85 -17.23 -0.66 4.66
N ALA A 86 -18.19 -0.52 3.73
CA ALA A 86 -19.11 -1.59 3.38
C ALA A 86 -18.41 -2.76 2.65
N ALA A 87 -18.88 -4.00 2.88
CA ALA A 87 -18.31 -5.20 2.26
C ALA A 87 -18.26 -5.13 0.72
N LYS A 88 -19.25 -4.47 0.09
CA LYS A 88 -19.29 -4.26 -1.38
C LYS A 88 -18.09 -3.45 -1.88
N ASP A 89 -17.73 -2.38 -1.17
CA ASP A 89 -16.61 -1.51 -1.54
C ASP A 89 -15.28 -2.22 -1.30
N ILE A 90 -15.16 -2.96 -0.20
CA ILE A 90 -14.00 -3.80 0.09
C ILE A 90 -13.80 -4.86 -1.00
N ARG A 91 -14.87 -5.50 -1.50
CA ARG A 91 -14.80 -6.44 -2.64
C ARG A 91 -14.30 -5.76 -3.91
N LYS A 92 -14.74 -4.53 -4.18
CA LYS A 92 -14.29 -3.76 -5.36
C LYS A 92 -12.80 -3.44 -5.27
N ILE A 93 -12.32 -3.02 -4.10
CA ILE A 93 -10.89 -2.79 -3.82
C ILE A 93 -10.09 -4.08 -3.96
N ARG A 94 -10.57 -5.21 -3.40
CA ARG A 94 -9.91 -6.53 -3.51
C ARG A 94 -9.78 -6.99 -4.96
N ASN A 95 -10.84 -6.88 -5.75
CA ASN A 95 -10.82 -7.26 -7.17
C ASN A 95 -9.87 -6.39 -7.98
N TYR A 96 -9.81 -5.10 -7.67
CA TYR A 96 -8.82 -4.21 -8.26
C TYR A 96 -7.40 -4.60 -7.87
N GLU A 97 -7.14 -4.83 -6.58
CA GLU A 97 -5.83 -5.20 -6.05
C GLU A 97 -5.29 -6.47 -6.74
N ALA A 98 -6.13 -7.50 -6.84
CA ALA A 98 -5.80 -8.77 -7.47
C ALA A 98 -5.39 -8.62 -8.95
N LYS A 99 -5.99 -7.68 -9.68
CA LYS A 99 -5.71 -7.41 -11.11
C LYS A 99 -4.54 -6.47 -11.34
N HIS A 100 -4.09 -5.76 -10.30
CA HIS A 100 -3.03 -4.76 -10.40
C HIS A 100 -1.80 -5.19 -9.61
N LYS A 101 -1.56 -4.56 -8.46
CA LYS A 101 -0.32 -4.70 -7.69
C LYS A 101 -0.23 -6.02 -6.93
N ASN A 102 -1.36 -6.71 -6.74
CA ASN A 102 -1.51 -8.00 -6.09
C ASN A 102 -0.63 -8.14 -4.82
N ARG A 103 -0.66 -7.12 -3.96
CA ARG A 103 0.17 -7.03 -2.75
C ARG A 103 -0.28 -8.10 -1.78
N LYS A 104 0.57 -9.10 -1.53
CA LYS A 104 0.18 -10.27 -0.73
C LYS A 104 -0.33 -9.89 0.66
N GLY A 105 0.37 -8.96 1.33
CA GLY A 105 -0.06 -8.48 2.65
C GLY A 105 -1.42 -7.76 2.62
N LEU A 106 -1.72 -7.05 1.54
CA LEU A 106 -2.98 -6.33 1.43
C LEU A 106 -4.13 -7.21 0.96
N MET A 107 -3.86 -8.16 0.06
CA MET A 107 -4.81 -9.20 -0.33
C MET A 107 -5.27 -10.00 0.90
N ALA A 108 -4.33 -10.46 1.73
CA ALA A 108 -4.64 -11.14 2.97
C ALA A 108 -5.46 -10.26 3.94
N LEU A 109 -5.15 -8.96 4.01
CA LEU A 109 -5.88 -8.01 4.84
C LEU A 109 -7.33 -7.81 4.35
N LEU A 110 -7.51 -7.61 3.04
CA LEU A 110 -8.82 -7.41 2.41
C LEU A 110 -9.68 -8.68 2.52
N GLU A 111 -9.09 -9.85 2.31
CA GLU A 111 -9.78 -11.15 2.46
C GLU A 111 -10.20 -11.39 3.90
N ARG A 112 -9.32 -11.13 4.87
CA ARG A 112 -9.68 -11.22 6.29
C ARG A 112 -10.80 -10.26 6.65
N ARG A 113 -10.78 -9.02 6.13
CA ARG A 113 -11.83 -8.04 6.40
C ARG A 113 -13.18 -8.50 5.85
N LEU A 114 -13.20 -9.08 4.65
CA LEU A 114 -14.40 -9.64 4.02
C LEU A 114 -14.96 -10.87 4.75
N GLN A 115 -14.12 -11.62 5.48
CA GLN A 115 -14.58 -12.73 6.33
C GLN A 115 -15.23 -12.26 7.64
N MET A 116 -14.92 -11.04 8.10
CA MET A 116 -15.42 -10.47 9.35
C MET A 116 -16.61 -9.51 9.17
N SER A 117 -17.05 -9.30 7.92
CA SER A 117 -18.14 -8.37 7.54
C SER A 117 -19.36 -9.13 7.07
#